data_AF-A0A8X6K5L6-F1
#
_entry.id   AF-A0A8X6K5L6-F1
#
_cell.length_a   1.000
_cell.length_b   1.000
_cell.length_c   1.000
_cell.angle_alpha   90.00
_cell.angle_beta   90.00
_cell.angle_gamma   90.00
#
_symmetry.space_group_name_H-M   'P 1'
#
loop_
_entity.id
_entity.type
_entity.pdbx_description
1 polymer ?
#
loop_
_entity_poly.entity_id
_entity_poly.type
_entity_poly.pdbx_seq_one_letter_code
_entity_poly.pdbx_strand_id
1 'polypeptide(L)'
;MRCADWHIFYVPPTLISAFPEHTAHSGDTISLKCVTTGNPIPRITWFLDDIPIDQGPRVTAVDKIGDLGHVTGILNITEARVEDSGEYRCQGENDVGTTFHAARLNIYGPPFVRAMRNVTAVSGEDLTIRCPHGLSHQRNSMV
;
A
#
# COMPACT_ATOMS: atom_id res chain seq x y z
N MET A 1 7.11 50.82 -8.33
CA MET A 1 7.71 49.48 -8.39
C MET A 1 6.98 48.63 -7.35
N ARG A 2 6.05 47.77 -7.78
CA ARG A 2 5.39 46.81 -6.87
C ARG A 2 6.22 45.53 -6.91
N CYS A 3 6.69 45.06 -5.77
CA CYS A 3 7.30 43.73 -5.66
C CYS A 3 6.30 42.71 -6.22
N ALA A 4 6.78 41.76 -7.02
CA ALA A 4 5.96 40.67 -7.51
C ALA A 4 5.41 39.92 -6.29
N ASP A 5 4.09 39.93 -6.16
CA ASP A 5 3.36 39.27 -5.09
C ASP A 5 3.42 37.76 -5.38
N TRP A 6 4.48 37.10 -4.90
CA TRP A 6 4.66 35.66 -5.06
C TRP A 6 3.68 34.94 -4.14
N HIS A 7 2.42 34.84 -4.57
CA HIS A 7 1.44 34.00 -3.90
C HIS A 7 1.91 32.55 -4.03
N ILE A 8 2.38 31.97 -2.93
CA ILE A 8 2.62 30.53 -2.82
C ILE A 8 1.24 29.87 -2.88
N PHE A 9 0.89 29.29 -4.03
CA PHE A 9 -0.38 28.58 -4.19
C PHE A 9 -0.31 27.24 -3.48
N TYR A 10 -1.08 27.09 -2.42
CA TYR A 10 -1.28 25.82 -1.74
C TYR A 10 -2.20 24.92 -2.59
N VAL A 11 -1.71 23.72 -2.93
CA VAL A 11 -2.37 22.77 -3.82
C VAL A 11 -2.46 21.40 -3.12
N PRO A 12 -3.65 20.79 -3.04
CA PRO A 12 -3.81 19.47 -2.46
C PRO A 12 -3.06 18.40 -3.27
N PRO A 13 -2.72 17.26 -2.66
CA PRO A 13 -1.97 16.22 -3.34
C PRO A 13 -2.78 15.63 -4.50
N THR A 14 -2.09 15.32 -5.59
CA THR A 14 -2.67 14.62 -6.74
C THR A 14 -1.80 13.42 -7.10
N LEU A 15 -2.46 12.35 -7.52
CA LEU A 15 -1.80 11.11 -7.92
C LEU A 15 -1.47 11.20 -9.42
N ILE A 16 -0.18 11.09 -9.75
CA ILE A 16 0.32 11.12 -11.14
C ILE A 16 0.36 9.71 -11.72
N SER A 17 0.81 8.74 -10.93
CA SER A 17 0.94 7.35 -11.34
C SER A 17 0.98 6.45 -10.10
N ALA A 18 0.42 5.26 -10.19
CA ALA A 18 0.45 4.28 -9.12
C ALA A 18 0.56 2.85 -9.66
N PHE A 19 0.93 1.94 -8.77
CA PHE A 19 1.05 0.52 -9.06
C PHE A 19 -0.31 -0.11 -9.42
N PRO A 20 -0.35 -1.03 -10.39
CA PRO A 20 -1.56 -1.78 -10.71
C PRO A 20 -1.76 -2.96 -9.74
N GLU A 21 -2.87 -3.69 -9.90
CA GLU A 21 -3.00 -5.03 -9.32
C GLU A 21 -1.85 -5.92 -9.82
N HIS A 22 -1.27 -6.69 -8.90
CA HIS A 22 -0.13 -7.54 -9.20
C HIS A 22 -0.25 -8.91 -8.54
N THR A 23 0.33 -9.90 -9.21
CA THR A 23 0.40 -11.28 -8.72
C THR A 23 1.85 -11.72 -8.74
N ALA A 24 2.32 -12.26 -7.62
CA ALA A 24 3.68 -12.74 -7.41
C ALA A 24 3.69 -14.10 -6.72
N HIS A 25 4.87 -14.67 -6.54
CA HIS A 25 5.08 -15.91 -5.82
C HIS A 25 5.86 -15.68 -4.52
N SER A 26 5.71 -16.60 -3.57
CA SER A 26 6.47 -16.53 -2.33
C SER A 26 7.98 -16.62 -2.62
N GLY A 27 8.76 -15.76 -1.97
CA GLY A 27 10.20 -15.58 -2.20
C GLY A 27 10.54 -14.45 -3.17
N ASP A 28 9.59 -13.97 -3.97
CA ASP A 28 9.83 -12.88 -4.92
C ASP A 28 10.18 -11.57 -4.20
N THR A 29 10.85 -10.68 -4.94
CA THR A 29 11.04 -9.28 -4.52
C THR A 29 10.08 -8.40 -5.31
N ILE A 30 9.28 -7.62 -4.59
CA ILE A 30 8.18 -6.81 -5.12
C ILE A 30 8.48 -5.35 -4.85
N SER A 31 8.20 -4.48 -5.81
CA SER A 31 8.35 -3.03 -5.69
C SER A 31 7.08 -2.33 -6.16
N LEU A 32 6.35 -1.73 -5.22
CA LEU A 32 5.17 -0.92 -5.50
C LEU A 32 5.57 0.55 -5.57
N LYS A 33 5.12 1.24 -6.61
CA LYS A 33 5.48 2.65 -6.86
C LYS A 33 4.23 3.52 -6.88
N CYS A 34 4.28 4.64 -6.18
CA CYS A 34 3.32 5.74 -6.32
C CYS A 34 4.06 7.05 -6.57
N VAL A 35 3.49 7.89 -7.43
CA VAL A 35 4.00 9.22 -7.75
C VAL A 35 2.90 10.23 -7.45
N THR A 36 3.20 11.19 -6.59
CA THR A 36 2.27 12.26 -6.21
C THR A 36 2.90 13.63 -6.42
N THR A 37 2.09 14.66 -6.59
CA THR A 37 2.53 16.06 -6.59
C THR A 37 1.59 16.91 -5.75
N GLY A 38 2.06 18.04 -5.25
CA GLY A 38 1.30 18.95 -4.42
C GLY A 38 2.17 20.08 -3.87
N ASN A 39 1.53 21.10 -3.29
CA ASN A 39 2.23 22.18 -2.59
C ASN A 39 1.52 22.49 -1.26
N PRO A 40 2.09 22.17 -0.10
CA PRO A 40 3.45 21.71 0.12
C PRO A 40 3.70 20.31 -0.43
N ILE A 41 4.98 19.95 -0.60
CA ILE A 41 5.40 18.64 -1.11
C ILE A 41 4.75 17.53 -0.24
N PRO A 42 3.95 16.63 -0.82
CA PRO A 42 3.23 15.62 -0.04
C PRO A 42 4.16 14.52 0.49
N ARG A 43 3.81 13.96 1.64
CA ARG A 43 4.42 12.73 2.18
C ARG A 43 3.62 11.52 1.71
N ILE A 44 4.31 10.41 1.36
CA ILE A 44 3.63 9.17 1.02
C ILE A 44 3.65 8.21 2.22
N THR A 45 2.47 7.69 2.56
CA THR A 45 2.29 6.64 3.60
C THR A 45 1.68 5.40 2.96
N TRP A 46 2.14 4.23 3.39
CA TRP A 46 1.71 2.94 2.85
C TRP A 46 0.88 2.15 3.86
N PHE A 47 -0.12 1.45 3.36
CA PHE A 47 -1.04 0.63 4.15
C PHE A 47 -1.25 -0.73 3.48
N LEU A 48 -1.46 -1.75 4.31
CA LEU A 48 -1.89 -3.09 3.92
C LEU A 48 -3.20 -3.39 4.66
N ASP A 49 -4.28 -3.60 3.92
CA ASP A 49 -5.64 -3.82 4.47
C ASP A 49 -6.01 -2.75 5.52
N ASP A 50 -5.82 -1.48 5.14
CA ASP A 50 -6.03 -0.28 5.98
C ASP A 50 -5.15 -0.13 7.23
N ILE A 51 -4.17 -1.02 7.41
CA ILE A 51 -3.22 -0.95 8.52
C ILE A 51 -1.93 -0.30 8.01
N PRO A 52 -1.41 0.76 8.67
CA PRO A 52 -0.11 1.33 8.31
C PRO A 52 1.00 0.27 8.28
N ILE A 53 1.83 0.30 7.25
CA ILE A 53 2.95 -0.63 7.12
C ILE A 53 4.14 -0.12 7.93
N ASP A 54 4.57 -0.90 8.92
CA ASP A 54 5.81 -0.66 9.63
C ASP A 54 7.01 -1.07 8.78
N GLN A 55 8.03 -0.21 8.75
CA GLN A 55 9.28 -0.52 8.07
C GLN A 55 10.10 -1.54 8.87
N GLY A 56 10.78 -2.44 8.16
CA GLY A 56 11.64 -3.44 8.74
C GLY A 56 12.67 -3.98 7.75
N PRO A 57 13.42 -5.03 8.12
CA PRO A 57 14.47 -5.58 7.27
C PRO A 57 13.99 -6.06 5.90
N ARG A 58 12.73 -6.49 5.83
CA ARG A 58 12.12 -7.09 4.64
C ARG A 58 11.21 -6.13 3.87
N VAL A 59 10.59 -5.20 4.58
CA VAL A 59 9.63 -4.23 4.02
C VAL A 59 10.18 -2.83 4.25
N THR A 60 10.54 -2.14 3.18
CA THR A 60 11.14 -0.81 3.24
C THR A 60 10.36 0.15 2.35
N ALA A 61 10.17 1.38 2.81
CA ALA A 61 9.55 2.44 2.02
C ALA A 61 10.51 3.62 1.86
N VAL A 62 10.60 4.17 0.66
CA VAL A 62 11.45 5.35 0.38
C VAL A 62 10.69 6.36 -0.44
N ASP A 63 10.79 7.63 -0.05
CA ASP A 63 10.24 8.76 -0.79
C ASP A 63 11.39 9.48 -1.50
N LYS A 64 11.27 9.64 -2.81
CA LYS A 64 12.23 10.37 -3.64
C LYS A 64 11.57 11.60 -4.22
N ILE A 65 12.09 12.77 -3.89
CA ILE A 65 11.64 14.03 -4.46
C ILE A 65 12.38 14.22 -5.79
N GLY A 66 11.62 14.23 -6.88
CA GLY A 66 12.09 14.53 -8.23
C GLY A 66 11.85 16.00 -8.62
N ASP A 67 12.09 16.29 -9.88
CA ASP A 67 11.87 17.62 -10.43
C ASP A 67 10.39 18.03 -10.34
N LEU A 68 10.14 19.35 -10.37
CA LEU A 68 8.79 19.94 -10.38
C LEU A 68 7.91 19.57 -9.16
N GLY A 69 8.51 19.16 -8.05
CA GLY A 69 7.79 18.83 -6.81
C GLY A 69 7.11 17.45 -6.81
N HIS A 70 7.46 16.58 -7.76
CA HIS A 70 6.96 15.21 -7.78
C HIS A 70 7.64 14.37 -6.70
N VAL A 71 6.85 13.63 -5.93
CA VAL A 71 7.34 12.68 -4.93
C VAL A 71 7.05 11.27 -5.43
N THR A 72 8.09 10.46 -5.55
CA THR A 72 8.01 9.05 -5.88
C THR A 72 8.21 8.21 -4.62
N GLY A 73 7.13 7.65 -4.11
CA GLY A 73 7.14 6.67 -3.02
C GLY A 73 7.34 5.28 -3.59
N ILE A 74 8.25 4.52 -3.01
CA ILE A 74 8.57 3.13 -3.40
C ILE A 74 8.49 2.26 -2.16
N LEU A 75 7.60 1.28 -2.16
CA LEU A 75 7.53 0.21 -1.16
C LEU A 75 8.17 -1.05 -1.73
N ASN A 76 9.28 -1.48 -1.12
CA ASN A 76 9.95 -2.72 -1.47
C ASN A 76 9.66 -3.79 -0.44
N ILE A 77 9.30 -4.98 -0.92
CA ILE A 77 9.05 -6.19 -0.14
C ILE A 77 10.01 -7.25 -0.67
N THR A 78 11.03 -7.63 0.10
CA THR A 78 11.89 -8.77 -0.23
C THR A 78 11.29 -10.06 0.32
N GLU A 79 11.72 -11.21 -0.21
CA GLU A 79 11.30 -12.54 0.28
C GLU A 79 9.79 -12.62 0.56
N ALA A 80 8.98 -12.31 -0.46
CA ALA A 80 7.54 -12.17 -0.32
C ALA A 80 6.90 -13.39 0.35
N ARG A 81 6.00 -13.15 1.30
CA ARG A 81 5.28 -14.19 2.03
C ARG A 81 3.83 -14.17 1.62
N VAL A 82 3.17 -15.32 1.72
CA VAL A 82 1.73 -15.42 1.43
C VAL A 82 0.91 -14.45 2.30
N GLU A 83 1.38 -14.18 3.52
CA GLU A 83 0.88 -13.19 4.48
C GLU A 83 0.83 -11.76 3.95
N ASP A 84 1.73 -11.41 3.02
CA ASP A 84 1.81 -10.08 2.44
C ASP A 84 0.75 -9.86 1.37
N SER A 85 -0.08 -10.87 1.06
CA SER A 85 -1.22 -10.69 0.17
C SER A 85 -2.27 -9.80 0.82
N GLY A 86 -2.81 -8.86 0.05
CA GLY A 86 -3.86 -7.97 0.52
C GLY A 86 -4.06 -6.76 -0.38
N GLU A 87 -4.87 -5.83 0.09
CA GLU A 87 -5.06 -4.54 -0.57
C GLU A 87 -4.00 -3.56 -0.08
N TYR A 88 -3.08 -3.19 -0.99
CA TYR A 88 -2.09 -2.16 -0.70
C TYR A 88 -2.66 -0.80 -1.06
N ARG A 89 -2.44 0.18 -0.20
CA ARG A 89 -2.82 1.56 -0.45
C ARG A 89 -1.63 2.50 -0.24
N CYS A 90 -1.39 3.36 -1.21
CA CYS A 90 -0.49 4.50 -1.05
C CYS A 90 -1.33 5.76 -0.82
N GLN A 91 -0.92 6.60 0.13
CA GLN A 91 -1.60 7.87 0.45
C GLN A 91 -0.60 9.01 0.40
N GLY A 92 -0.84 9.98 -0.48
CA GLY A 92 -0.13 11.25 -0.50
C GLY A 92 -0.88 12.28 0.33
N GLU A 93 -0.19 12.92 1.28
CA GLU A 93 -0.79 13.87 2.22
C GLU A 93 0.07 15.13 2.38
N ASN A 94 -0.58 16.28 2.40
CA ASN A 94 0.00 17.55 2.81
C ASN A 94 -1.01 18.36 3.63
N ASP A 95 -0.62 19.54 4.12
CA ASP A 95 -1.45 20.38 4.99
C ASP A 95 -2.78 20.85 4.34
N VAL A 96 -2.92 20.69 3.03
CA VAL A 96 -4.09 21.12 2.25
C VAL A 96 -5.08 19.97 2.05
N GLY A 97 -4.60 18.72 2.00
CA GLY A 97 -5.46 17.56 1.82
C GLY A 97 -4.72 16.25 1.53
N THR A 98 -5.47 15.29 1.03
CA THR A 98 -5.05 13.90 0.86
C THR A 98 -5.48 13.34 -0.49
N THR A 99 -4.68 12.46 -1.07
CA THR A 99 -5.04 11.60 -2.21
C THR A 99 -4.56 10.19 -1.96
N PHE A 100 -5.22 9.19 -2.54
CA PHE A 100 -4.80 7.80 -2.37
C PHE A 100 -5.10 6.94 -3.60
N HIS A 101 -4.41 5.82 -3.70
CA HIS A 101 -4.69 4.75 -4.64
C HIS A 101 -4.56 3.41 -3.91
N ALA A 102 -5.44 2.48 -4.23
CA ALA A 102 -5.43 1.12 -3.70
C ALA A 102 -5.45 0.10 -4.84
N ALA A 103 -4.64 -0.95 -4.71
CA ALA A 103 -4.67 -2.10 -5.61
C ALA A 103 -4.23 -3.37 -4.88
N ARG A 104 -4.69 -4.51 -5.38
CA ARG A 104 -4.45 -5.80 -4.73
C ARG A 104 -3.09 -6.38 -5.12
N LEU A 105 -2.40 -6.96 -4.14
CA LEU A 105 -1.25 -7.81 -4.34
C LEU A 105 -1.61 -9.24 -3.93
N ASN A 106 -1.49 -10.18 -4.86
CA ASN A 106 -1.70 -11.60 -4.61
C ASN A 106 -0.36 -12.33 -4.59
N ILE A 107 -0.08 -13.08 -3.53
CA ILE A 107 1.14 -13.89 -3.41
C ILE A 107 0.77 -15.36 -3.32
N TYR A 108 1.13 -16.12 -4.34
CA TYR A 108 0.93 -17.56 -4.39
C TYR A 108 2.05 -18.29 -3.66
N GLY A 109 1.69 -19.28 -2.86
CA GLY A 109 2.64 -20.13 -2.17
C GLY A 109 1.99 -21.36 -1.55
N PRO A 110 2.71 -22.05 -0.66
CA PRO A 110 2.14 -23.09 0.18
C PRO A 110 0.94 -22.57 0.98
N PRO A 111 -0.03 -23.43 1.34
CA PRO A 111 -1.16 -23.03 2.17
C PRO A 111 -0.68 -22.40 3.49
N PHE A 112 -1.23 -21.23 3.81
CA PHE A 112 -0.91 -20.50 5.03
C PHE A 112 -2.18 -19.88 5.61
N VAL A 113 -2.25 -19.73 6.93
CA VAL A 113 -3.38 -19.09 7.64
C VAL A 113 -2.87 -17.85 8.36
N ARG A 114 -3.40 -16.67 7.99
CA ARG A 114 -3.02 -15.40 8.61
C ARG A 114 -3.45 -15.34 10.08
N ALA A 115 -2.64 -14.72 10.91
CA ALA A 115 -3.00 -14.45 12.30
C ALA A 115 -4.27 -13.59 12.35
N MET A 116 -5.24 -14.01 13.16
CA MET A 116 -6.49 -13.29 13.35
C MET A 116 -6.40 -12.37 14.56
N ARG A 117 -7.05 -11.20 14.47
CA ARG A 117 -7.27 -10.34 15.64
C ARG A 117 -8.32 -10.97 16.55
N ASN A 118 -8.27 -10.63 17.84
CA ASN A 118 -9.31 -11.04 18.78
C ASN A 118 -10.67 -10.50 18.33
N VAL A 119 -11.68 -11.37 18.34
CA VAL A 119 -13.06 -11.01 18.01
C VAL A 119 -13.89 -11.12 19.27
N THR A 120 -14.65 -10.07 19.58
CA THR A 120 -15.62 -10.06 20.69
C THR A 120 -17.02 -10.24 20.15
N ALA A 121 -17.85 -11.00 20.85
CA ALA A 121 -19.25 -11.23 20.49
C ALA A 121 -20.17 -10.99 21.69
N VAL A 122 -21.41 -10.61 21.41
CA VAL A 122 -22.45 -10.41 22.42
C VAL A 122 -23.14 -11.75 22.71
N SER A 123 -23.52 -11.98 23.98
CA SER A 123 -24.23 -13.21 24.37
C SER A 123 -25.56 -13.32 23.62
N GLY A 124 -25.78 -14.47 22.96
CA GLY A 124 -26.98 -14.75 22.17
C GLY A 124 -26.87 -14.39 20.68
N GLU A 125 -25.76 -13.79 20.23
CA GLU A 125 -25.50 -13.56 18.80
C GLU A 125 -24.64 -14.67 18.18
N ASP A 126 -24.89 -14.98 16.91
CA ASP A 126 -24.09 -15.91 16.13
C ASP A 126 -22.80 -15.23 15.64
N LEU A 127 -21.65 -15.75 16.09
CA LEU A 127 -20.34 -15.29 15.63
C LEU A 127 -19.83 -16.17 14.46
N THR A 128 -19.64 -15.56 13.28
CA THR A 128 -19.00 -16.24 12.14
C THR A 128 -17.54 -15.81 11.99
N ILE A 129 -16.62 -16.73 12.24
CA ILE A 129 -15.17 -16.52 12.05
C ILE A 129 -14.77 -17.13 10.70
N ARG A 130 -14.32 -16.29 9.75
CA ARG A 130 -13.78 -16.76 8.47
C ARG A 130 -12.27 -16.91 8.57
N CYS A 131 -11.75 -18.09 8.20
CA CYS A 131 -10.32 -18.35 8.15
C CYS A 131 -9.66 -17.49 7.06
N PRO A 132 -8.72 -16.59 7.39
CA PRO A 132 -7.97 -15.84 6.40
C PRO A 132 -6.84 -16.72 5.83
N HIS A 133 -7.21 -17.67 4.96
CA HIS A 133 -6.22 -18.46 4.24
C HIS A 133 -5.55 -17.63 3.13
N GLY A 134 -4.27 -17.90 2.89
CA GLY A 134 -3.54 -17.43 1.74
C GLY A 134 -3.95 -18.17 0.46
N LEU A 135 -3.71 -17.55 -0.70
CA LEU A 135 -3.96 -18.19 -1.99
C LEU A 135 -2.97 -19.34 -2.19
N SER A 136 -3.45 -20.58 -2.01
CA SER A 136 -2.66 -21.76 -2.35
C SER A 136 -2.50 -21.81 -3.86
N HIS A 137 -1.31 -22.15 -4.35
CA HIS A 137 -1.13 -22.55 -5.75
C HIS A 137 -1.97 -23.82 -6.00
N GLN A 138 -3.21 -23.69 -6.48
CA GLN A 138 -3.89 -24.81 -7.08
C GLN A 138 -3.10 -25.14 -8.34
N ARG A 139 -2.25 -26.18 -8.27
CA ARG A 139 -1.78 -26.85 -9.47
C ARG A 139 -3.03 -27.11 -10.32
N ASN A 140 -3.01 -26.62 -11.56
CA ASN A 140 -3.92 -27.08 -12.60
C ASN A 140 -4.10 -28.60 -12.44
N SER A 141 -5.29 -29.03 -12.02
CA SER A 141 -5.81 -30.32 -12.43
C SER A 141 -6.01 -30.19 -13.94
N MET A 142 -4.95 -30.45 -14.70
CA MET A 142 -5.10 -30.92 -16.07
C MET A 142 -4.88 -32.41 -16.03
N VAL A 143 -5.96 -33.09 -16.43
CA VAL A 143 -6.10 -34.49 -16.80
C VAL A 143 -4.91 -34.97 -17.63
#